data_AF-A0A962MSN1-F1
#
_entry.id   AF-A0A962MSN1-F1
#
_cell.length_a   1.000
_cell.length_b   1.000
_cell.length_c   1.000
_cell.angle_alpha   90.00
_cell.angle_beta   90.00
_cell.angle_gamma   90.00
#
_symmetry.space_group_name_H-M   'P 1'
#
loop_
_entity.id
_entity.type
_entity.pdbx_description
1 polymer ?
#
loop_
_entity_poly.entity_id
_entity_poly.type
_entity_poly.pdbx_seq_one_letter_code
_entity_poly.pdbx_strand_id
1 'polypeptide(L)'
;MPTDGRQNIRPTDALPQRAAVVVLVVVCLLALEPALANKFETIGGGFSGSLHIKRSWLFKFFAIAGAISLLGSALAVVFPHRNALFLNYSNWKVSALIMLVVAIGFFAAAAFV
;
A
#
# COMPACT_ATOMS: atom_id res chain seq x y z
N MET A 1 46.19 2.34 9.17
CA MET A 1 45.75 3.19 8.03
C MET A 1 44.34 2.77 7.66
N PRO A 2 43.32 3.61 7.85
CA PRO A 2 41.95 3.26 7.53
C PRO A 2 41.72 3.43 6.03
N THR A 3 41.23 2.38 5.37
CA THR A 3 40.86 2.38 3.96
C THR A 3 39.61 3.22 3.75
N ASP A 4 39.74 4.32 3.02
CA ASP A 4 38.66 5.20 2.56
C ASP A 4 37.65 4.39 1.72
N GLY A 5 36.61 3.89 2.40
CA GLY A 5 35.53 3.10 1.84
C GLY A 5 34.49 3.98 1.14
N ARG A 6 34.91 4.75 0.14
CA ARG A 6 33.98 5.46 -0.76
C ARG A 6 33.14 4.41 -1.48
N GLN A 7 31.94 4.18 -0.94
CA GLN A 7 30.91 3.37 -1.58
C GLN A 7 30.59 4.03 -2.92
N ASN A 8 31.13 3.43 -3.97
CA ASN A 8 30.86 3.79 -5.35
C ASN A 8 29.38 3.50 -5.61
N ILE A 9 28.53 4.53 -5.46
CA ILE A 9 27.08 4.46 -5.65
C ILE A 9 26.87 4.26 -7.15
N ARG A 10 26.77 3.01 -7.61
CA ARG A 10 26.42 2.78 -9.01
C ARG A 10 24.97 3.25 -9.19
N PRO A 11 24.70 4.21 -10.11
CA PRO A 11 23.35 4.68 -10.38
C PRO A 11 22.43 3.60 -10.98
N THR A 12 22.95 2.40 -11.24
CA THR A 12 22.23 1.25 -11.82
C THR A 12 21.23 0.61 -10.87
N ASP A 13 21.39 0.81 -9.55
CA ASP A 13 20.61 0.07 -8.54
C ASP A 13 19.25 0.74 -8.26
N ALA A 14 19.09 2.01 -8.66
CA ALA A 14 17.88 2.80 -8.45
C ALA A 14 16.80 2.58 -9.53
N LEU A 15 17.18 2.14 -10.73
CA LEU A 15 16.26 1.87 -11.85
C LEU A 15 15.23 0.77 -11.54
N PRO A 16 15.61 -0.43 -11.05
CA PRO A 16 14.63 -1.47 -10.71
C PRO A 16 13.74 -1.07 -9.54
N GLN A 17 14.28 -0.28 -8.60
CA GLN A 17 13.57 0.22 -7.43
C GLN A 17 12.48 1.24 -7.82
N ARG A 18 12.81 2.17 -8.73
CA ARG A 18 11.85 3.12 -9.30
C ARG A 18 10.79 2.40 -10.12
N ALA A 19 11.18 1.42 -10.93
CA ALA A 19 10.25 0.61 -11.71
C ALA A 19 9.28 -0.18 -10.82
N ALA A 20 9.75 -0.76 -9.72
CA ALA A 20 8.90 -1.49 -8.78
C ALA A 20 7.83 -0.61 -8.14
N VAL A 21 8.17 0.63 -7.75
CA VAL A 21 7.19 1.60 -7.21
C VAL A 21 6.18 1.99 -8.28
N VAL A 22 6.61 2.23 -9.53
CA VAL A 22 5.71 2.56 -10.64
C VAL A 22 4.74 1.42 -10.93
N VAL A 23 5.23 0.17 -10.98
CA VAL A 23 4.40 -1.02 -11.20
C VAL A 23 3.39 -1.19 -10.06
N LEU A 24 3.81 -1.02 -8.81
CA LEU A 24 2.91 -1.09 -7.65
C LEU A 24 1.80 -0.03 -7.72
N VAL A 25 2.15 1.21 -8.05
CA VAL A 25 1.18 2.32 -8.19
C VAL A 25 0.20 2.03 -9.32
N VAL A 26 0.67 1.53 -10.47
CA VAL A 26 -0.19 1.15 -11.60
C VAL A 26 -1.15 0.02 -11.21
N VAL A 27 -0.68 -1.01 -10.50
CA VAL A 27 -1.54 -2.10 -10.00
C VAL A 27 -2.60 -1.57 -9.02
N CYS A 28 -2.22 -0.68 -8.11
CA CYS A 28 -3.17 -0.04 -7.19
C CYS A 28 -4.20 0.83 -7.93
N LEU A 29 -3.80 1.55 -8.98
CA LEU A 29 -4.70 2.38 -9.78
C LEU A 29 -5.70 1.53 -10.58
N LEU A 30 -5.23 0.45 -11.22
CA LEU A 30 -6.10 -0.47 -11.96
C LEU A 30 -7.10 -1.20 -11.06
N ALA A 31 -6.73 -1.46 -9.80
CA ALA A 31 -7.65 -2.04 -8.81
C ALA A 31 -8.74 -1.05 -8.33
N LEU A 32 -8.55 0.27 -8.49
CA LEU A 32 -9.52 1.29 -8.07
C LEU A 32 -10.66 1.52 -9.08
N GLU A 33 -10.41 1.31 -10.38
CA GLU A 33 -11.38 1.61 -11.46
C GLU A 33 -12.72 0.85 -11.39
N PRO A 34 -12.81 -0.46 -11.05
CA PRO A 34 -14.11 -1.14 -11.00
C PRO A 34 -15.02 -0.63 -9.86
N ALA A 35 -14.47 0.06 -8.85
CA ALA A 35 -15.22 0.55 -7.68
C ALA A 35 -15.83 1.95 -7.86
N LEU A 36 -15.49 2.65 -8.95
CA LEU A 36 -15.98 4.01 -9.25
C LEU A 36 -17.12 4.01 -10.28
N ALA A 37 -17.11 3.08 -11.24
CA ALA A 37 -18.11 3.00 -12.31
C ALA A 37 -19.52 2.61 -11.84
N ASN A 38 -19.65 1.84 -10.74
CA ASN A 38 -20.94 1.33 -10.26
C ASN A 38 -21.81 2.34 -9.47
N LYS A 39 -21.41 3.61 -9.33
CA LYS A 39 -22.02 4.53 -8.34
C LYS A 39 -23.10 5.47 -8.87
N PHE A 40 -23.38 5.49 -10.18
CA PHE A 40 -24.35 6.43 -10.76
C PHE A 40 -25.80 5.91 -10.82
N GLU A 41 -26.05 4.62 -10.58
CA GLU A 41 -27.42 4.07 -10.72
C GLU A 41 -28.24 3.95 -9.41
N THR A 42 -27.66 4.18 -8.22
CA THR A 42 -28.32 3.75 -6.95
C THR A 42 -28.51 4.87 -5.89
N ILE A 43 -28.69 6.12 -6.31
CA ILE A 43 -29.04 7.23 -5.40
C ILE A 43 -30.55 7.52 -5.50
N GLY A 44 -31.39 6.60 -5.03
CA GLY A 44 -32.85 6.73 -5.17
C GLY A 44 -33.67 5.88 -4.20
N GLY A 45 -33.41 5.95 -2.89
CA GLY A 45 -34.23 5.22 -1.91
C GLY A 45 -33.95 5.62 -0.46
N GLY A 46 -34.78 6.52 0.08
CA GLY A 46 -34.56 7.30 1.32
C GLY A 46 -34.43 6.57 2.66
N PHE A 47 -34.33 5.23 2.72
CA PHE A 47 -34.01 4.52 3.98
C PHE A 47 -33.16 3.24 3.75
N SER A 48 -33.44 2.48 2.69
CA SER A 48 -32.58 1.36 2.23
C SER A 48 -31.22 1.87 1.71
N GLY A 49 -31.19 3.07 1.13
CA GLY A 49 -29.97 3.74 0.67
C GLY A 49 -29.00 4.08 1.80
N SER A 50 -29.46 4.35 3.03
CA SER A 50 -28.58 4.75 4.15
C SER A 50 -27.65 3.61 4.60
N LEU A 51 -28.18 2.38 4.71
CA LEU A 51 -27.39 1.19 5.01
C LEU A 51 -26.43 0.86 3.87
N HIS A 52 -26.88 1.00 2.62
CA HIS A 52 -26.05 0.79 1.43
C HIS A 52 -24.93 1.84 1.33
N ILE A 53 -25.20 3.10 1.65
CA ILE A 53 -24.22 4.19 1.69
C ILE A 53 -23.19 3.96 2.80
N LYS A 54 -23.63 3.53 4.00
CA LYS A 54 -22.71 3.19 5.10
C LYS A 54 -21.81 2.01 4.75
N ARG A 55 -22.35 0.92 4.19
CA ARG A 55 -21.54 -0.22 3.73
C ARG A 55 -20.60 0.16 2.60
N SER A 56 -21.06 0.93 1.61
CA SER A 56 -20.22 1.41 0.51
C SER A 56 -19.08 2.31 1.00
N TRP A 57 -19.35 3.18 1.97
CA TRP A 57 -18.33 4.00 2.61
C TRP A 57 -17.33 3.15 3.41
N LEU A 58 -17.83 2.19 4.18
CA LEU A 58 -17.01 1.32 5.03
C LEU A 58 -16.12 0.39 4.20
N PHE A 59 -16.65 -0.16 3.10
CA PHE A 59 -15.90 -0.91 2.10
C PHE A 59 -14.77 -0.05 1.51
N LYS A 60 -15.07 1.17 1.08
CA LYS A 60 -14.05 2.10 0.54
C LYS A 60 -12.99 2.44 1.57
N PHE A 61 -13.39 2.67 2.83
CA PHE A 61 -12.45 2.94 3.92
C PHE A 61 -11.49 1.76 4.13
N PHE A 62 -12.00 0.54 4.26
CA PHE A 62 -11.16 -0.64 4.45
C PHE A 62 -10.29 -0.95 3.23
N ALA A 63 -10.81 -0.75 2.01
CA ALA A 63 -10.03 -0.93 0.79
C ALA A 63 -8.86 0.07 0.70
N ILE A 64 -9.10 1.35 1.01
CA ILE A 64 -8.06 2.39 1.00
C ILE A 64 -7.05 2.15 2.13
N ALA A 65 -7.51 1.84 3.35
CA ALA A 65 -6.64 1.53 4.47
C ALA A 65 -5.75 0.30 4.20
N GLY A 66 -6.33 -0.75 3.60
CA GLY A 66 -5.60 -1.94 3.16
C GLY A 66 -4.57 -1.62 2.08
N ALA A 67 -4.93 -0.81 1.08
CA ALA A 67 -4.01 -0.39 0.03
C ALA A 67 -2.82 0.43 0.57
N ILE A 68 -3.06 1.38 1.50
CA ILE A 68 -1.99 2.17 2.13
C ILE A 68 -1.07 1.27 2.94
N SER A 69 -1.63 0.33 3.71
CA SER A 69 -0.85 -0.61 4.51
C SER A 69 -0.03 -1.56 3.65
N LEU A 70 -0.58 -2.05 2.53
CA LEU A 70 0.12 -2.89 1.56
C LEU A 70 1.26 -2.12 0.89
N LEU A 71 1.02 -0.86 0.54
CA LEU A 71 2.04 0.03 0.00
C LEU A 71 3.15 0.27 1.02
N GLY A 72 2.81 0.49 2.30
CA GLY A 72 3.78 0.56 3.39
C GLY A 72 4.64 -0.70 3.55
N SER A 73 4.05 -1.88 3.41
CA SER A 73 4.77 -3.16 3.41
C SER A 73 5.75 -3.25 2.24
N ALA A 74 5.32 -2.91 1.03
CA ALA A 74 6.16 -2.91 -0.15
C ALA A 74 7.32 -1.90 -0.01
N LEU A 75 7.05 -0.69 0.48
CA LEU A 75 8.07 0.32 0.74
C LEU A 75 9.09 -0.16 1.78
N ALA A 76 8.67 -0.87 2.83
CA ALA A 76 9.58 -1.39 3.83
C ALA A 76 10.61 -2.39 3.25
N VAL A 77 10.25 -3.13 2.20
CA VAL A 77 11.15 -4.05 1.47
C VAL A 77 11.99 -3.31 0.43
N VAL A 78 11.36 -2.38 -0.30
CA VAL A 78 11.98 -1.71 -1.45
C VAL A 78 12.96 -0.64 -0.99
N PHE A 79 12.76 0.08 0.11
CA PHE A 79 13.66 1.15 0.53
C PHE A 79 15.06 0.62 0.93
N PRO A 80 16.16 1.27 0.49
CA PRO A 80 17.50 0.81 0.78
C PRO A 80 17.84 0.90 2.29
N HIS A 81 18.20 -0.23 2.89
CA HIS A 81 18.51 -0.35 4.32
C HIS A 81 19.95 0.01 4.68
N ARG A 82 20.52 1.04 4.06
CA ARG A 82 21.96 1.38 4.24
C ARG A 82 22.22 2.49 5.27
N ASN A 83 21.17 3.15 5.76
CA ASN A 83 21.30 4.26 6.69
C ASN A 83 20.66 3.92 8.04
N ALA A 84 21.49 3.91 9.09
CA ALA A 84 21.09 3.58 10.47
C ALA A 84 20.15 4.62 11.10
N LEU A 85 20.01 5.82 10.52
CA LEU A 85 19.03 6.82 10.95
C LEU A 85 17.59 6.42 10.58
N PHE A 86 17.40 5.48 9.65
CA PHE A 86 16.07 4.94 9.38
C PHE A 86 15.72 3.88 10.40
N LEU A 87 14.54 4.01 11.00
CA LEU A 87 13.93 3.01 11.89
C LEU A 87 13.87 1.61 11.24
N ASN A 88 13.88 1.57 9.91
CA ASN A 88 13.80 0.36 9.10
C ASN A 88 15.16 -0.33 8.86
N TYR A 89 16.28 0.17 9.39
CA TYR A 89 17.62 -0.35 9.07
C TYR A 89 17.81 -1.82 9.46
N SER A 90 17.48 -2.22 10.70
CA SER A 90 17.63 -3.61 11.16
C SER A 90 16.33 -4.41 11.07
N ASN A 91 15.17 -3.75 11.21
CA ASN A 91 13.89 -4.42 11.48
C ASN A 91 12.96 -4.46 10.27
N TRP A 92 13.45 -4.19 9.06
CA TRP A 92 12.60 -4.08 7.86
C TRP A 92 11.75 -5.29 7.54
N LYS A 93 12.26 -6.50 7.83
CA LYS A 93 11.50 -7.74 7.63
C LYS A 93 10.28 -7.79 8.54
N VAL A 94 10.46 -7.41 9.81
CA VAL A 94 9.39 -7.42 10.81
C VAL A 94 8.37 -6.32 10.50
N SER A 95 8.83 -5.11 10.18
CA SER A 95 7.96 -4.00 9.78
C SER A 95 7.15 -4.32 8.52
N ALA A 96 7.78 -4.92 7.50
CA ALA A 96 7.11 -5.35 6.28
C ALA A 96 6.04 -6.42 6.56
N LEU A 97 6.37 -7.41 7.40
CA LEU A 97 5.45 -8.46 7.80
C LEU A 97 4.22 -7.90 8.54
N ILE A 98 4.44 -7.02 9.52
CA ILE A 98 3.34 -6.41 10.29
C ILE A 98 2.41 -5.62 9.36
N MET A 99 2.98 -4.81 8.47
CA MET A 99 2.20 -4.05 7.49
C MET A 99 1.45 -4.96 6.51
N LEU A 100 2.03 -6.10 6.13
CA LEU A 100 1.35 -7.08 5.28
C LEU A 100 0.15 -7.71 6.01
N VAL A 101 0.32 -8.12 7.27
CA VAL A 101 -0.75 -8.72 8.08
C VAL A 101 -1.88 -7.72 8.31
N VAL A 102 -1.56 -6.46 8.58
CA VAL A 102 -2.55 -5.38 8.71
C VAL A 102 -3.30 -5.15 7.39
N ALA A 103 -2.60 -5.14 6.26
CA ALA A 103 -3.22 -5.03 4.95
C ALA A 103 -4.20 -6.19 4.68
N ILE A 104 -3.78 -7.43 4.95
CA ILE A 104 -4.64 -8.62 4.82
C ILE A 104 -5.87 -8.48 5.72
N GLY A 105 -5.70 -8.03 6.96
CA GLY A 105 -6.80 -7.79 7.90
C GLY A 105 -7.81 -6.77 7.38
N PHE A 106 -7.35 -5.67 6.78
CA PHE A 106 -8.21 -4.67 6.18
C PHE A 106 -8.93 -5.17 4.92
N PHE A 107 -8.27 -5.94 4.05
CA PHE A 107 -8.93 -6.54 2.89
C PHE A 107 -9.93 -7.63 3.28
N ALA A 108 -9.62 -8.44 4.30
CA ALA A 108 -10.56 -9.40 4.87
C ALA A 108 -11.78 -8.68 5.45
N ALA A 109 -11.58 -7.62 6.24
CA ALA A 109 -12.68 -6.81 6.75
C ALA A 109 -13.51 -6.19 5.62
N ALA A 110 -12.89 -5.71 4.54
CA ALA A 110 -13.59 -5.22 3.37
C ALA A 110 -14.45 -6.31 2.68
N ALA A 111 -14.00 -7.56 2.67
CA ALA A 111 -14.74 -8.67 2.05
C ALA A 111 -16.00 -9.09 2.83
N PHE A 112 -16.08 -8.78 4.13
CA PHE A 112 -17.22 -9.13 4.99
C PHE A 112 -18.21 -7.97 5.23
N VAL A 113 -17.98 -6.80 4.62
CA VAL A 113 -18.84 -5.60 4.70
C VAL A 113 -19.80 -5.54 3.51
#